data_AF-A0AAV8XSB9-F1
#
_entry.id   AF-A0AAV8XSB9-F1
#
_cell.length_a   1.000
_cell.length_b   1.000
_cell.length_c   1.000
_cell.angle_alpha   90.00
_cell.angle_beta   90.00
_cell.angle_gamma   90.00
#
_symmetry.space_group_name_H-M   'P 1'
#
loop_
_entity.id
_entity.type
_entity.pdbx_description
1 polymer ?
#
loop_
_entity_poly.entity_id
_entity_poly.type
_entity_poly.pdbx_seq_one_letter_code
_entity_poly.pdbx_strand_id
1 'polypeptide(L)'
;MAGHYWRGGKWSGRLVEAGISCTYVLINAVSFVMSSVTKVILGAHALLTNGYVMSRIGTAQVALVAQAYNKPVLVCCETYKFSERVQTDSFVYNELGKIIVTEYNSGTSG
;
A
#
# COMPACT_ATOMS: atom_id res chain seq x y z
N MET A 1 -12.59 15.35 3.65
CA MET A 1 -12.63 14.37 2.54
C MET A 1 -11.88 13.10 2.97
N ALA A 2 -12.41 12.35 3.95
CA ALA A 2 -11.77 11.15 4.49
C ALA A 2 -12.31 9.93 3.75
N GLY A 3 -11.73 9.63 2.58
CA GLY A 3 -12.17 8.52 1.73
C GLY A 3 -11.91 7.16 2.38
N HIS A 4 -12.82 6.21 2.09
CA HIS A 4 -13.00 4.84 2.60
C HIS A 4 -11.78 3.89 2.74
N TYR A 5 -10.54 4.34 2.52
CA TYR A 5 -9.34 3.50 2.45
C TYR A 5 -8.34 3.63 3.62
N TRP A 6 -8.69 4.35 4.70
CA TRP A 6 -7.81 4.51 5.88
C TRP A 6 -7.68 3.22 6.72
N ARG A 7 -6.96 2.22 6.21
CA ARG A 7 -6.65 0.98 6.94
C ARG A 7 -5.44 1.13 7.88
N GLY A 8 -4.57 2.11 7.62
CA GLY A 8 -3.34 2.32 8.38
C GLY A 8 -3.57 2.59 9.88
N GLY A 9 -4.64 3.33 10.22
CA GLY A 9 -5.01 3.58 11.62
C GLY A 9 -5.30 2.30 12.43
N LYS A 10 -5.85 1.26 11.80
CA LYS A 10 -6.14 -0.02 12.48
C LYS A 10 -4.87 -0.76 12.88
N TRP A 11 -3.84 -0.73 12.02
CA TRP A 11 -2.55 -1.35 12.32
C TRP A 11 -1.81 -0.60 13.43
N SER A 12 -1.83 0.74 13.36
CA SER A 12 -1.26 1.57 14.43
C SER A 12 -1.90 1.27 15.78
N GLY A 13 -3.23 1.12 15.83
CA GLY A 13 -3.94 0.75 17.06
C GLY A 13 -3.48 -0.58 17.64
N ARG A 14 -3.41 -1.64 16.82
CA ARG A 14 -2.97 -2.98 17.25
C ARG A 14 -1.53 -3.02 17.75
N LEU A 15 -0.64 -2.23 17.14
CA LEU A 15 0.75 -2.16 17.58
C LEU A 15 0.91 -1.38 18.90
N VAL A 16 0.12 -0.32 19.07
CA VAL A 16 0.06 0.43 20.34
C VAL A 16 -0.50 -0.44 21.46
N GLU A 17 -1.53 -1.25 21.19
CA GLU A 17 -2.05 -2.25 22.14
C GLU A 17 -0.99 -3.30 22.53
N ALA A 18 -0.08 -3.63 21.61
CA ALA A 18 1.06 -4.50 21.87
C ALA A 18 2.24 -3.80 22.59
N GLY A 19 2.10 -2.52 22.97
CA GLY A 19 3.14 -1.74 23.65
C GLY A 19 4.27 -1.24 22.75
N ILE A 20 4.08 -1.27 21.42
CA ILE A 20 5.10 -0.86 20.45
C ILE A 20 4.89 0.62 20.10
N SER A 21 5.94 1.43 20.25
CA SER A 21 5.91 2.84 19.83
C SER A 21 5.74 2.92 18.31
N CYS A 22 4.66 3.55 17.87
CA CYS A 22 4.30 3.68 16.46
C CYS A 22 4.11 5.13 16.06
N THR A 23 4.66 5.50 14.91
CA THR A 23 4.41 6.78 14.27
C THR A 23 3.66 6.54 12.98
N TYR A 24 2.46 7.13 12.88
CA TYR A 24 1.66 7.07 11.68
C TYR A 24 1.94 8.28 10.80
N VAL A 25 2.36 8.04 9.56
CA VAL A 25 2.63 9.08 8.57
C VAL A 25 1.95 8.78 7.25
N LEU A 26 1.66 9.83 6.50
CA LEU A 26 1.13 9.74 5.14
C LEU A 26 2.25 9.39 4.15
N ILE A 27 1.88 8.80 3.01
CA ILE A 27 2.84 8.36 1.98
C ILE A 27 3.67 9.51 1.41
N ASN A 28 3.14 10.74 1.40
CA ASN A 28 3.88 11.92 0.96
C ASN A 28 5.06 12.28 1.88
N ALA A 29 4.98 11.95 3.17
CA ALA A 29 6.01 12.20 4.17
C ALA A 29 6.99 11.03 4.32
N VAL A 30 6.87 9.99 3.48
CA VAL A 30 7.72 8.79 3.58
C VAL A 30 9.20 9.11 3.40
N SER A 31 9.54 10.04 2.51
CA SER A 31 10.93 10.48 2.27
C SER A 31 11.53 11.16 3.50
N PHE A 32 10.74 11.94 4.24
CA PHE A 32 11.18 12.60 5.46
C PHE A 32 11.51 11.59 6.56
N VAL A 33 10.67 10.58 6.74
CA VAL A 33 10.84 9.57 7.81
C VAL A 33 11.88 8.51 7.45
N MET A 34 12.15 8.27 6.16
CA MET A 34 13.04 7.20 5.69
C MET A 34 14.47 7.30 6.28
N SER A 35 14.93 8.51 6.63
CA SER A 35 16.23 8.72 7.28
C SER A 35 16.35 7.95 8.60
N SER A 36 15.30 7.98 9.42
CA SER A 36 15.24 7.33 10.74
C SER A 36 14.92 5.83 10.67
N VAL A 37 14.49 5.33 9.51
CA VAL A 37 14.12 3.92 9.32
C VAL A 37 15.36 3.08 9.02
N THR A 38 15.41 1.87 9.58
CA THR A 38 16.50 0.90 9.35
C THR A 38 16.13 -0.18 8.35
N LYS A 39 14.86 -0.59 8.32
CA LYS A 39 14.33 -1.66 7.47
C LYS A 39 12.89 -1.35 7.08
N VAL A 40 12.48 -1.78 5.89
CA VAL A 40 11.10 -1.63 5.42
C VAL A 40 10.51 -3.01 5.23
N ILE A 41 9.35 -3.27 5.85
CA ILE A 41 8.63 -4.54 5.74
C ILE A 41 7.33 -4.30 4.98
N LEU A 42 7.09 -5.08 3.94
CA LEU A 42 5.92 -4.97 3.07
C LEU A 42 5.19 -6.31 3.01
N GLY A 43 3.86 -6.27 3.09
CA GLY A 43 3.02 -7.44 2.81
C GLY A 43 2.69 -7.54 1.32
N ALA A 44 2.74 -8.74 0.77
CA ALA A 44 2.33 -9.01 -0.61
C ALA A 44 0.94 -9.68 -0.66
N HIS A 45 0.17 -9.30 -1.68
CA HIS A 45 -1.05 -10.01 -2.06
C HIS A 45 -0.71 -11.23 -2.92
N ALA A 46 0.20 -11.08 -3.87
CA ALA A 46 0.71 -12.16 -4.70
C ALA A 46 2.17 -11.91 -5.07
N LEU A 47 2.93 -13.00 -5.22
CA LEU A 47 4.30 -12.96 -5.69
C LEU A 47 4.37 -13.67 -7.04
N LEU A 48 4.87 -12.97 -8.05
CA LEU A 48 4.88 -13.47 -9.42
C LEU A 48 6.18 -14.24 -9.67
N THR A 49 6.14 -15.17 -10.63
CA THR A 49 7.30 -15.97 -11.03
C THR A 49 8.47 -15.15 -11.54
N ASN A 50 8.22 -13.94 -12.06
CA ASN A 50 9.27 -12.99 -12.45
C ASN A 50 9.88 -12.22 -11.25
N GLY A 51 9.48 -12.53 -10.01
CA GLY A 51 9.92 -11.84 -8.80
C GLY A 51 9.17 -10.55 -8.50
N TYR A 52 8.14 -10.20 -9.28
CA TYR A 52 7.35 -9.01 -9.01
C TYR A 52 6.43 -9.23 -7.81
N VAL A 53 6.24 -8.16 -7.05
CA VAL A 53 5.44 -8.17 -5.83
C VAL A 53 4.16 -7.38 -6.09
N MET A 54 3.04 -8.09 -6.19
CA MET A 54 1.73 -7.46 -6.22
C MET A 54 1.27 -7.16 -4.80
N SER A 55 1.02 -5.89 -4.54
CA SER A 55 0.49 -5.40 -3.27
C SER A 55 -0.44 -4.21 -3.54
N ARG A 56 -0.83 -3.51 -2.49
CA ARG A 56 -1.68 -2.33 -2.56
C ARG A 56 -0.98 -1.19 -3.32
N ILE A 57 -1.78 -0.27 -3.86
CA ILE A 57 -1.28 0.97 -4.43
C ILE A 57 -0.41 1.73 -3.42
N GLY A 58 0.72 2.26 -3.87
CA GLY A 58 1.71 2.95 -3.04
C GLY A 58 2.84 2.06 -2.50
N THR A 59 2.69 0.72 -2.47
CA THR A 59 3.76 -0.18 -1.98
C THR A 59 5.05 -0.05 -2.80
N ALA A 60 4.94 0.05 -4.13
CA ALA A 60 6.09 0.27 -5.01
C ALA A 60 6.77 1.63 -4.77
N GLN A 61 5.99 2.68 -4.47
CA GLN A 61 6.54 4.01 -4.16
C GLN A 61 7.35 3.99 -2.86
N VAL A 62 6.84 3.33 -1.83
CA VAL A 62 7.56 3.16 -0.55
C VAL A 62 8.85 2.36 -0.75
N ALA A 63 8.79 1.27 -1.53
CA ALA A 63 9.97 0.46 -1.85
C ALA A 63 11.02 1.25 -2.64
N LEU A 64 10.59 2.08 -3.60
CA LEU A 64 11.48 2.92 -4.40
C LEU A 64 12.19 3.96 -3.53
N VAL A 65 11.45 4.65 -2.64
CA VAL A 65 12.07 5.60 -1.70
C VAL A 65 13.02 4.87 -0.75
N ALA A 66 12.66 3.69 -0.25
CA ALA A 66 13.54 2.91 0.61
C ALA A 66 14.84 2.53 -0.11
N GLN A 67 14.75 2.10 -1.38
CA GLN A 67 15.90 1.78 -2.22
C GLN A 67 16.79 3.00 -2.46
N ALA A 68 16.21 4.18 -2.70
CA ALA A 68 16.95 5.43 -2.87
C ALA A 68 17.73 5.86 -1.61
N TYR A 69 17.26 5.49 -0.42
CA TYR A 69 17.93 5.72 0.86
C TYR A 69 18.76 4.50 1.34
N ASN A 70 19.02 3.52 0.45
CA ASN A 70 19.78 2.30 0.71
C ASN A 70 19.23 1.48 1.90
N LYS A 71 17.92 1.51 2.12
CA LYS A 71 17.26 0.73 3.18
C LYS A 71 16.79 -0.62 2.62
N PRO A 72 17.09 -1.74 3.30
CA PRO A 72 16.64 -3.05 2.85
C PRO A 72 15.11 -3.16 2.93
N VAL A 73 14.51 -3.62 1.82
CA VAL A 73 13.08 -3.88 1.70
C VAL A 73 12.84 -5.39 1.80
N LEU A 74 12.04 -5.78 2.79
CA LEU A 74 11.66 -7.16 3.08
C LEU A 74 10.20 -7.37 2.72
N VAL A 75 9.93 -8.35 1.86
CA VAL A 75 8.57 -8.67 1.44
C VAL A 75 8.14 -9.96 2.10
N CYS A 76 7.06 -9.91 2.87
CA CYS A 76 6.45 -11.05 3.51
C CYS A 76 5.24 -11.52 2.70
N CYS A 77 5.29 -12.77 2.24
CA CYS A 77 4.24 -13.42 1.47
C CYS A 77 4.16 -14.90 1.82
N GLU A 78 2.96 -15.45 1.92
CA GLU A 78 2.71 -16.87 2.06
C GLU A 78 2.99 -17.61 0.74
N THR A 79 3.50 -18.85 0.81
CA THR A 79 3.93 -19.63 -0.38
C THR A 79 2.80 -19.93 -1.35
N TYR A 80 1.57 -20.08 -0.88
CA TYR A 80 0.41 -20.36 -1.74
C TYR A 80 -0.03 -19.15 -2.59
N LYS A 81 0.43 -17.94 -2.28
CA LYS A 81 0.15 -16.71 -3.04
C LYS A 81 1.12 -16.53 -4.21
N PHE A 82 1.94 -17.54 -4.49
CA PHE A 82 2.82 -17.54 -5.63
C PHE A 82 1.98 -17.77 -6.88
N SER A 83 2.13 -16.89 -7.86
CA SER A 83 1.39 -16.94 -9.10
C SER A 83 2.33 -17.22 -10.26
N GLU A 84 1.97 -18.18 -11.12
CA GLU A 84 2.68 -18.45 -12.38
C GLU A 84 2.56 -17.31 -13.39
N ARG A 85 1.65 -16.36 -13.14
CA ARG A 85 1.44 -15.19 -13.98
C ARG A 85 2.65 -14.26 -13.92
N VAL A 86 2.95 -13.67 -15.06
CA VAL A 86 3.98 -12.64 -15.22
C VAL A 86 3.27 -11.34 -15.60
N GLN A 87 3.57 -10.28 -14.87
CA GLN A 87 3.01 -8.95 -15.07
C GLN A 87 4.16 -7.96 -14.97
N THR A 88 4.27 -7.10 -15.97
CA THR A 88 5.30 -6.08 -16.04
C THR A 88 4.77 -4.73 -15.55
N ASP A 89 3.46 -4.51 -15.67
CA ASP A 89 2.83 -3.22 -15.43
C ASP A 89 1.56 -3.36 -14.59
N SER A 90 1.26 -2.35 -13.77
CA SER A 90 0.07 -2.31 -12.92
C SER A 90 -1.24 -1.98 -13.67
N PHE A 91 -1.22 -1.93 -15.01
CA PHE A 91 -2.40 -1.61 -15.83
C PHE A 91 -3.22 -2.85 -16.23
N VAL A 92 -2.54 -3.93 -16.62
CA VAL A 92 -3.17 -5.09 -17.26
C VAL A 92 -4.04 -5.87 -16.28
N TYR A 93 -3.57 -6.03 -15.05
CA TYR A 93 -4.30 -6.69 -13.98
C TYR A 93 -4.22 -5.87 -12.69
N ASN A 94 -5.30 -5.18 -12.38
CA ASN A 94 -5.46 -4.46 -11.13
C ASN A 94 -6.95 -4.38 -10.76
N GLU A 95 -7.23 -4.22 -9.46
CA GLU A 95 -8.59 -4.00 -8.98
C GLU A 95 -8.96 -2.52 -9.12
N LEU A 96 -10.09 -2.24 -9.77
CA LEU A 96 -10.64 -0.89 -9.85
C LEU A 96 -11.41 -0.55 -8.58
N GLY A 97 -11.06 0.57 -7.95
CA GLY A 97 -11.83 1.11 -6.83
C GLY A 97 -13.21 1.61 -7.29
N LYS A 98 -14.21 1.54 -6.39
CA LYS A 98 -15.54 2.09 -6.67
C LYS A 98 -15.44 3.59 -6.96
N ILE A 99 -15.83 3.98 -8.17
CA ILE A 99 -16.06 5.38 -8.51
C ILE A 99 -17.38 5.77 -7.86
N ILE A 100 -17.33 6.63 -6.85
CA ILE A 100 -18.54 7.26 -6.33
C ILE A 100 -18.79 8.46 -7.23
N VAL A 101 -19.58 8.27 -8.28
CA VAL A 101 -20.15 9.38 -9.02
C VAL A 101 -21.20 9.97 -8.09
N THR A 102 -20.92 11.12 -7.50
CA THR A 102 -21.99 11.90 -6.88
C THR A 102 -22.87 12.35 -8.04
N GLU A 103 -23.98 11.65 -8.29
CA GLU A 103 -25.02 12.20 -9.14
C GLU A 103 -25.41 13.56 -8.53
N TYR A 104 -25.00 14.65 -9.20
CA TYR A 104 -25.67 15.91 -9.03
C TYR A 104 -27.08 15.68 -9.56
N ASN A 105 -28.02 15.42 -8.66
CA ASN A 105 -29.42 15.29 -9.02
C ASN A 105 -29.92 16.68 -9.47
N SER A 106 -29.69 17.03 -10.72
CA SER A 106 -30.34 18.15 -11.40
C SER A 106 -31.74 17.68 -11.80
N GLY A 107 -32.68 17.79 -10.86
CA GLY A 107 -34.05 17.29 -11.03
C GLY A 107 -35.05 18.20 -10.34
N THR A 108 -35.32 19.33 -10.98
CA THR A 108 -36.55 20.12 -10.84
C THR A 108 -37.76 19.26 -11.18
N SER A 109 -38.73 19.14 -10.27
CA SER A 109 -40.10 18.66 -10.52
C SER A 109 -40.85 18.68 -9.18
N GLY A 110 -41.94 19.39 -8.94
CA GLY A 110 -42.83 20.28 -9.70
C GLY A 110 -43.92 20.72 -8.72
#